data_AF-A0A7W7Q830-F1
#
_entry.id   AF-A0A7W7Q830-F1
#
_cell.length_a   1.000
_cell.length_b   1.000
_cell.length_c   1.000
_cell.angle_alpha   90.00
_cell.angle_beta   90.00
_cell.angle_gamma   90.00
#
_symmetry.space_group_name_H-M   'P 1'
#
loop_
_entity.id
_entity.type
_entity.pdbx_description
1 polymer ?
#
loop_
_entity_poly.entity_id
_entity_poly.type
_entity_poly.pdbx_seq_one_letter_code
_entity_poly.pdbx_strand_id
1 'polypeptide(L)'
;MDTSGQHPGKAVRIGSLWYLAVPVLTAGLFTFVPFLHAAIRLRRVWLWLTTVLFALVAGGTMYVSGQAEGAVSEAVDSVFVVAVLSTLVVGTTLLAKLRREVYHLGPAPPGTAVTADNTPEADPAVRQVLQARARRARARDLAASDPLLARELRIGRPDLEGDYDDGGLVDIASAPDTVIARILDLPIERAAGIVAIRDTVITVDDLFTLTDLPVSTWDGIRDHAVIIR
;
A
#
# COMPACT_ATOMS: atom_id res chain seq x y z
N MET A 1 10.10 -13.45 -29.18
CA MET A 1 9.92 -12.00 -29.04
C MET A 1 9.15 -11.79 -27.76
N ASP A 2 9.87 -11.33 -26.75
CA ASP A 2 9.45 -11.20 -25.36
C ASP A 2 8.76 -9.85 -25.16
N THR A 3 7.52 -9.85 -24.66
CA THR A 3 6.85 -8.67 -24.13
C THR A 3 6.32 -8.98 -22.74
N SER A 4 7.26 -9.15 -21.80
CA SER A 4 7.21 -8.65 -20.43
C SER A 4 5.82 -8.26 -19.93
N GLY A 5 5.23 -9.14 -19.12
CA GLY A 5 4.10 -8.84 -18.23
C GLY A 5 4.46 -7.66 -17.34
N GLN A 6 4.02 -6.48 -17.77
CA GLN A 6 4.22 -5.24 -17.04
C GLN A 6 3.23 -5.22 -15.89
N HIS A 7 3.67 -5.69 -14.72
CA HIS A 7 2.91 -5.55 -13.48
C HIS A 7 2.56 -4.07 -13.30
N PRO A 8 1.28 -3.67 -13.31
CA PRO A 8 0.88 -2.26 -13.21
C PRO A 8 1.42 -1.61 -11.92
N GLY A 9 1.60 -2.41 -10.86
CA GLY A 9 2.22 -1.96 -9.60
C GLY A 9 3.72 -1.60 -9.71
N LYS A 10 4.49 -2.24 -10.60
CA LYS A 10 5.92 -1.92 -10.80
C LYS A 10 6.08 -0.58 -11.54
N ALA A 11 5.28 -0.36 -12.58
CA ALA A 11 5.32 0.88 -13.36
C ALA A 11 4.92 2.11 -12.52
N VAL A 12 3.89 2.00 -11.66
CA VAL A 12 3.50 3.10 -10.74
C VAL A 12 4.53 3.32 -9.62
N ARG A 13 5.20 2.25 -9.15
CA ARG A 13 6.32 2.37 -8.18
C ARG A 13 7.53 3.08 -8.78
N ILE A 14 7.89 2.78 -10.02
CA ILE A 14 8.99 3.45 -10.75
C ILE A 14 8.59 4.90 -11.10
N GLY A 15 7.37 5.09 -11.60
CA GLY A 15 6.81 6.41 -11.92
C GLY A 15 6.54 7.31 -10.71
N SER A 16 6.71 6.82 -9.48
CA SER A 16 6.63 7.62 -8.25
C SER A 16 7.99 7.86 -7.59
N LEU A 17 9.08 7.27 -8.10
CA LEU A 17 10.43 7.45 -7.56
C LEU A 17 10.95 8.89 -7.73
N TRP A 18 10.41 9.65 -8.69
CA TRP A 18 10.80 11.04 -8.94
C TRP A 18 10.58 11.95 -7.72
N TYR A 19 9.62 11.63 -6.86
CA TYR A 19 9.41 12.31 -5.57
C TYR A 19 10.63 12.25 -4.64
N LEU A 20 11.45 11.20 -4.77
CA LEU A 20 12.66 10.98 -3.98
C LEU A 20 13.94 11.31 -4.76
N ALA A 21 13.93 11.09 -6.08
CA ALA A 21 15.07 11.43 -6.92
C ALA A 21 15.28 12.95 -7.03
N VAL A 22 14.21 13.76 -7.08
CA VAL A 22 14.35 15.23 -7.19
C VAL A 22 15.07 15.83 -5.99
N PRO A 23 14.68 15.59 -4.72
CA PRO A 23 15.41 16.13 -3.57
C PRO A 23 16.87 15.63 -3.49
N VAL A 24 17.12 14.36 -3.81
CA VAL A 24 18.46 13.76 -3.69
C VAL A 24 19.39 14.25 -4.79
N LEU A 25 18.94 14.25 -6.06
CA LEU A 25 19.77 14.68 -7.20
C LEU A 25 20.00 16.19 -7.22
N THR A 26 19.10 16.96 -6.62
CA THR A 26 19.22 18.43 -6.57
C THR A 26 19.80 18.94 -5.25
N ALA A 27 20.33 18.06 -4.41
CA ALA A 27 20.83 18.39 -3.07
C ALA A 27 19.84 19.24 -2.25
N GLY A 28 18.55 18.98 -2.42
CA GLY A 28 17.47 19.68 -1.73
C GLY A 28 16.96 20.95 -2.41
N LEU A 29 17.64 21.50 -3.44
CA LEU A 29 17.31 22.79 -4.04
C LEU A 29 15.92 22.82 -4.69
N PHE A 30 15.50 21.72 -5.32
CA PHE A 30 14.18 21.61 -5.96
C PHE A 30 13.18 20.79 -5.14
N THR A 31 13.40 20.64 -3.83
CA THR A 31 12.48 19.93 -2.93
C THR A 31 11.07 20.51 -2.95
N PHE A 32 10.91 21.81 -3.25
CA PHE A 32 9.61 22.47 -3.33
C PHE A 32 8.73 21.95 -4.49
N VAL A 33 9.30 21.41 -5.57
CA VAL A 33 8.54 20.99 -6.76
C VAL A 33 7.63 19.77 -6.48
N PRO A 34 8.13 18.67 -5.87
CA PRO A 34 7.27 17.56 -5.43
C PRO A 34 6.21 17.97 -4.41
N PHE A 35 6.52 18.91 -3.51
CA PHE A 35 5.56 19.44 -2.53
C PHE A 35 4.45 20.25 -3.20
N LEU A 36 4.78 21.08 -4.20
CA LEU A 36 3.80 21.83 -4.99
C LEU A 36 2.85 20.88 -5.72
N HIS A 37 3.37 19.85 -6.37
CA HIS A 37 2.55 18.84 -7.03
C HIS A 37 1.63 18.11 -6.04
N ALA A 38 2.14 17.77 -4.84
CA ALA A 38 1.32 17.19 -3.78
C ALA A 38 0.25 18.16 -3.24
N ALA A 39 0.56 19.46 -3.12
CA ALA A 39 -0.38 20.49 -2.67
C ALA A 39 -1.55 20.67 -3.65
N ILE A 40 -1.26 20.64 -4.96
CA ILE A 40 -2.27 20.70 -6.02
C ILE A 40 -3.16 19.45 -6.00
N ARG A 41 -2.55 18.26 -5.85
CA ARG A 41 -3.28 17.00 -5.92
C ARG A 41 -4.11 16.68 -4.67
N LEU A 42 -3.58 16.97 -3.48
CA LEU A 42 -4.23 16.69 -2.20
C LEU A 42 -5.10 17.86 -1.69
N ARG A 43 -5.04 19.03 -2.35
CA ARG A 43 -5.82 20.25 -2.04
C ARG A 43 -5.75 20.69 -0.57
N ARG A 44 -4.65 20.40 0.14
CA ARG A 44 -4.48 20.68 1.57
C ARG A 44 -3.67 21.96 1.77
N VAL A 45 -4.22 22.92 2.53
CA VAL A 45 -3.65 24.27 2.70
C VAL A 45 -2.28 24.26 3.39
N TRP A 46 -2.05 23.35 4.34
CA TRP A 46 -0.75 23.22 5.01
C TRP A 46 0.40 22.84 4.05
N LEU A 47 0.10 22.13 2.96
CA LEU A 47 1.11 21.73 1.97
C LEU A 47 1.60 22.92 1.13
N TRP A 48 0.76 23.94 0.96
CA TRP A 48 1.16 25.20 0.36
C TRP A 48 2.16 25.94 1.27
N LEU A 49 1.92 25.96 2.59
CA LEU A 49 2.85 26.55 3.55
C LEU A 49 4.21 25.85 3.53
N THR A 50 4.23 24.51 3.51
CA THR A 50 5.50 23.76 3.42
C THR A 50 6.24 24.03 2.10
N THR A 51 5.50 24.16 0.99
CA THR A 51 6.10 24.48 -0.32
C THR A 51 6.78 25.84 -0.28
N VAL A 52 6.11 26.85 0.27
CA VAL A 52 6.67 28.20 0.43
C VAL A 52 7.89 28.19 1.34
N LEU A 53 7.83 27.49 2.47
CA LEU A 53 8.95 27.39 3.41
C LEU A 53 10.20 26.80 2.74
N PHE A 54 10.07 25.66 2.05
CA PHE A 54 11.20 25.04 1.37
C PHE A 54 11.73 25.88 0.20
N ALA A 55 10.85 26.61 -0.52
CA ALA A 55 11.26 27.54 -1.56
C ALA A 55 12.06 28.74 -1.00
N LEU A 56 11.68 29.26 0.17
CA LEU A 56 12.41 30.34 0.84
C LEU A 56 13.80 29.89 1.31
N VAL A 57 13.90 28.68 1.86
CA VAL A 57 15.21 28.11 2.26
C VAL A 57 16.10 27.93 1.04
N ALA A 58 15.58 27.38 -0.07
CA ALA A 58 16.31 27.24 -1.32
C ALA A 58 16.75 28.58 -1.95
N GLY A 59 15.89 29.60 -1.88
CA GLY A 59 16.24 30.95 -2.34
C GLY A 59 17.31 31.61 -1.46
N GLY A 60 17.21 31.42 -0.14
CA GLY A 60 18.20 31.92 0.82
C GLY A 60 19.58 31.30 0.63
N THR A 61 19.66 30.00 0.34
CA THR A 61 20.94 29.33 0.07
C THR A 61 21.58 29.82 -1.22
N MET A 62 20.81 30.00 -2.30
CA MET A 62 21.33 30.61 -3.53
C MET A 62 21.84 32.03 -3.30
N TYR A 63 21.11 32.85 -2.53
CA TYR A 63 21.50 34.21 -2.23
C TYR A 63 22.83 34.28 -1.46
N VAL A 64 23.01 33.43 -0.46
CA VAL A 64 24.25 33.39 0.35
C VAL A 64 25.43 32.84 -0.45
N SER A 65 25.21 31.80 -1.26
CA SER A 65 26.26 31.25 -2.12
C SER A 65 26.77 32.22 -3.19
N GLY A 66 25.97 33.23 -3.55
CA GLY A 66 26.34 34.27 -4.52
C GLY A 66 27.09 35.47 -3.92
N GLN A 67 27.31 35.49 -2.61
CA GLN A 67 28.05 36.58 -1.95
C GLN A 67 29.57 36.36 -2.06
N ALA A 68 30.33 37.45 -2.01
CA ALA A 68 31.78 37.39 -1.96
C ALA A 68 32.28 36.70 -0.67
N GLU A 69 33.39 35.97 -0.76
CA GLU A 69 34.03 35.31 0.39
C GLU A 69 34.29 36.33 1.52
N GLY A 70 33.78 36.03 2.72
CA GLY A 70 33.91 36.89 3.91
C GLY A 70 32.82 37.97 4.09
N ALA A 71 31.85 38.09 3.18
CA ALA A 71 30.73 39.02 3.33
C ALA A 71 29.66 38.56 4.35
N VAL A 72 29.61 37.26 4.64
CA VAL A 72 28.73 36.63 5.65
C VAL A 72 29.55 36.15 6.83
N SER A 73 28.99 36.22 8.04
CA SER A 73 29.68 35.74 9.23
C SER A 73 29.75 34.20 9.26
N GLU A 74 30.79 33.66 9.88
CA GLU A 74 31.00 32.21 10.01
C GLU A 74 29.85 31.50 10.75
N ALA A 75 29.22 32.20 11.69
CA ALA A 75 28.01 31.74 12.39
C ALA A 75 26.81 31.61 11.45
N VAL A 76 26.69 32.51 10.48
CA VAL A 76 25.62 32.47 9.47
C VAL A 76 25.86 31.29 8.53
N ASP A 77 27.09 31.10 8.07
CA ASP A 77 27.47 30.03 7.14
C ASP A 77 27.26 28.62 7.72
N SER A 78 27.64 28.40 8.98
CA SER A 78 27.41 27.14 9.70
C SER A 78 25.92 26.83 9.90
N VAL A 79 25.09 27.83 10.24
CA VAL A 79 23.63 27.68 10.34
C VAL A 79 23.03 27.31 8.97
N PHE A 80 23.55 27.87 7.88
CA PHE A 80 23.10 27.53 6.52
C PHE A 80 23.40 26.08 6.13
N VAL A 81 24.59 25.57 6.46
CA VAL A 81 24.93 24.15 6.21
C VAL A 81 23.97 23.22 6.96
N VAL A 82 23.67 23.52 8.22
CA VAL A 82 22.71 22.74 9.03
C VAL A 82 21.28 22.83 8.46
N ALA A 83 20.86 24.00 7.96
CA ALA A 83 19.57 24.20 7.32
C ALA A 83 19.42 23.38 6.01
N VAL A 84 20.48 23.24 5.23
CA VAL A 84 20.50 22.41 4.00
C VAL A 84 20.40 20.93 4.34
N LEU A 85 21.20 20.45 5.29
CA LEU A 85 21.19 19.06 5.72
C LEU A 85 19.85 18.66 6.34
N SER A 86 19.29 19.52 7.20
CA SER A 86 17.96 19.29 7.78
C SER A 86 16.86 19.29 6.71
N THR A 87 16.93 20.19 5.72
CA THR A 87 16.01 20.20 4.58
C THR A 87 16.06 18.90 3.78
N LEU A 88 17.25 18.37 3.53
CA LEU A 88 17.42 17.10 2.82
C LEU A 88 16.76 15.95 3.59
N VAL A 89 17.03 15.83 4.89
CA VAL A 89 16.50 14.73 5.71
C VAL A 89 14.99 14.86 5.92
N VAL A 90 14.52 16.04 6.34
CA VAL A 90 13.11 16.29 6.65
C VAL A 90 12.27 16.29 5.38
N GLY A 91 12.72 16.97 4.33
CA GLY A 91 12.05 17.03 3.03
C GLY A 91 11.90 15.65 2.39
N THR A 92 12.96 14.83 2.40
CA THR A 92 12.89 13.46 1.86
C THR A 92 11.92 12.59 2.66
N THR A 93 11.92 12.71 4.00
CA THR A 93 11.02 11.93 4.87
C THR A 93 9.55 12.29 4.64
N LEU A 94 9.26 13.60 4.57
CA LEU A 94 7.91 14.10 4.31
C LEU A 94 7.43 13.73 2.91
N LEU A 95 8.28 13.85 1.89
CA LEU A 95 7.95 13.45 0.51
C LEU A 95 7.76 11.95 0.37
N ALA A 96 8.48 11.12 1.14
CA ALA A 96 8.24 9.68 1.20
C ALA A 96 6.83 9.36 1.73
N LYS A 97 6.34 10.10 2.74
CA LYS A 97 4.97 9.98 3.25
C LYS A 97 3.94 10.46 2.22
N LEU A 98 4.12 11.68 1.68
CA LEU A 98 3.24 12.27 0.67
C LEU A 98 3.15 11.43 -0.61
N ARG A 99 4.26 10.86 -1.09
CA ARG A 99 4.29 9.96 -2.24
C ARG A 99 3.35 8.77 -2.04
N ARG A 100 3.29 8.22 -0.83
CA ARG A 100 2.44 7.06 -0.53
C ARG A 100 0.96 7.44 -0.51
N GLU A 101 0.63 8.62 0.00
CA GLU A 101 -0.73 9.17 -0.04
C GLU A 101 -1.18 9.52 -1.46
N VAL A 102 -0.32 10.18 -2.24
CA VAL A 102 -0.57 10.66 -3.61
C VAL A 102 -0.79 9.50 -4.60
N TYR A 103 -0.09 8.38 -4.42
CA TYR A 103 -0.12 7.24 -5.33
C TYR A 103 -0.81 6.00 -4.73
N HIS A 104 -1.45 6.12 -3.57
CA HIS A 104 -2.09 5.01 -2.85
C HIS A 104 -1.19 3.75 -2.76
N LEU A 105 0.12 3.96 -2.59
CA LEU A 105 1.07 2.87 -2.49
C LEU A 105 0.86 2.21 -1.12
N GLY A 106 0.43 0.94 -1.12
CA GLY A 106 0.11 0.17 0.08
C GLY A 106 1.22 0.13 1.16
N PRO A 107 0.96 -0.50 2.31
CA PRO A 107 1.90 -0.56 3.45
C PRO A 107 3.31 -0.95 3.01
N ALA A 108 4.32 -0.19 3.44
CA ALA A 108 5.72 -0.47 3.21
C ALA A 108 6.07 -1.81 3.86
N PRO A 109 7.03 -2.58 3.30
CA PRO A 109 7.51 -3.79 3.93
C PRO A 109 7.90 -3.49 5.39
N PRO A 110 7.62 -4.42 6.33
CA PRO A 110 7.88 -4.22 7.75
C PRO A 110 9.38 -3.94 7.96
N GLY A 111 9.72 -2.73 8.40
CA GLY A 111 11.12 -2.32 8.58
C GLY A 111 11.36 -0.84 8.94
N THR A 112 10.42 0.06 8.65
CA THR A 112 10.54 1.48 9.06
C THR A 112 9.41 1.85 10.01
N ALA A 113 9.65 1.63 11.30
CA ALA A 113 8.84 2.16 12.38
C ALA A 113 9.01 3.69 12.44
N VAL A 114 7.95 4.43 12.11
CA VAL A 114 7.74 5.79 12.62
C VAL A 114 6.30 5.85 13.10
N THR A 115 6.13 5.75 14.41
CA THR A 115 4.94 6.14 15.14
C THR A 115 4.59 7.58 14.79
N ALA A 116 3.49 7.76 14.07
CA ALA A 116 2.85 9.06 13.90
C ALA A 116 1.34 8.85 13.99
N ASP A 117 0.93 8.74 15.26
CA ASP A 117 -0.36 9.10 15.81
C ASP A 117 -0.91 10.41 15.19
N ASN A 118 -2.23 10.61 15.20
CA ASN A 118 -3.04 11.69 14.59
C ASN A 118 -3.80 11.38 13.28
N THR A 119 -4.24 10.15 13.05
CA THR A 119 -5.43 9.91 12.20
C THR A 119 -6.63 9.93 13.14
N PRO A 120 -7.79 10.58 12.83
CA PRO A 120 -8.98 10.47 13.68
C PRO A 120 -9.17 9.00 14.01
N GLU A 121 -9.09 8.67 15.30
CA GLU A 121 -8.96 7.31 15.80
C GLU A 121 -10.11 6.50 15.20
N ALA A 122 -9.80 5.75 14.15
CA ALA A 122 -10.81 4.94 13.49
C ALA A 122 -11.34 4.00 14.56
N ASP A 123 -12.67 3.94 14.67
CA ASP A 123 -13.39 3.06 15.59
C ASP A 123 -12.65 1.72 15.70
N PRO A 124 -12.37 1.20 16.90
CA PRO A 124 -11.70 -0.10 17.06
C PRO A 124 -12.30 -1.21 16.18
N ALA A 125 -13.61 -1.20 15.93
CA ALA A 125 -14.26 -2.13 15.02
C ALA A 125 -13.80 -1.93 13.56
N VAL A 126 -13.73 -0.69 13.09
CA VAL A 126 -13.23 -0.36 11.74
C VAL A 126 -11.77 -0.77 11.58
N ARG A 127 -10.93 -0.54 12.60
CA ARG A 127 -9.53 -0.98 12.57
C ARG A 127 -9.40 -2.49 12.44
N GLN A 128 -10.20 -3.26 13.18
CA GLN A 128 -10.19 -4.73 13.08
C GLN A 128 -10.58 -5.21 11.68
N VAL A 129 -11.62 -4.64 11.07
CA VAL A 129 -12.04 -4.99 9.70
C VAL A 129 -10.94 -4.66 8.68
N LEU A 130 -10.31 -3.49 8.79
CA LEU A 130 -9.22 -3.10 7.89
C LEU A 130 -7.99 -4.01 8.06
N GLN A 131 -7.67 -4.41 9.29
CA GLN A 131 -6.60 -5.37 9.55
C GLN A 131 -6.91 -6.75 8.96
N ALA A 132 -8.15 -7.24 9.11
CA ALA A 132 -8.59 -8.51 8.53
C ALA A 132 -8.49 -8.49 7.00
N ARG A 133 -8.98 -7.42 6.35
CA ARG A 133 -8.83 -7.23 4.89
C ARG A 133 -7.37 -7.19 4.45
N ALA A 134 -6.50 -6.54 5.23
CA ALA A 134 -5.06 -6.51 4.94
C ALA A 134 -4.41 -7.90 5.08
N ARG A 135 -4.86 -8.72 6.05
CA ARG A 135 -4.40 -10.11 6.19
C ARG A 135 -4.86 -10.97 5.00
N ARG A 136 -6.13 -10.85 4.58
CA ARG A 136 -6.65 -11.52 3.38
C ARG A 136 -5.83 -11.20 2.13
N ALA A 137 -5.52 -9.93 1.91
CA ALA A 137 -4.70 -9.52 0.77
C ALA A 137 -3.30 -10.16 0.80
N ARG A 138 -2.61 -10.14 1.96
CA ARG A 138 -1.29 -10.77 2.11
C ARG A 138 -1.34 -12.28 1.94
N ALA A 139 -2.37 -12.94 2.47
CA ALA A 139 -2.54 -14.38 2.35
C ALA A 139 -2.80 -14.80 0.90
N ARG A 140 -3.55 -14.00 0.12
CA ARG A 140 -3.71 -14.21 -1.33
C ARG A 140 -2.42 -14.03 -2.09
N ASP A 141 -1.66 -12.96 -1.79
CA ASP A 141 -0.36 -12.74 -2.43
C ASP A 141 0.61 -13.90 -2.12
N LEU A 142 0.57 -14.42 -0.90
CA LEU A 142 1.35 -15.59 -0.49
C LEU A 142 0.91 -16.85 -1.24
N ALA A 143 -0.39 -17.13 -1.28
CA ALA A 143 -0.94 -18.27 -2.02
C ALA A 143 -0.63 -18.22 -3.52
N ALA A 144 -0.61 -17.02 -4.13
CA ALA A 144 -0.28 -16.84 -5.53
C ALA A 144 1.23 -16.99 -5.82
N SER A 145 2.11 -16.67 -4.85
CA SER A 145 3.56 -16.73 -5.02
C SER A 145 4.16 -18.07 -4.61
N ASP A 146 3.61 -18.72 -3.59
CA ASP A 146 4.02 -20.04 -3.09
C ASP A 146 2.80 -20.86 -2.62
N PRO A 147 2.16 -21.61 -3.55
CA PRO A 147 1.00 -22.45 -3.23
C PRO A 147 1.32 -23.60 -2.26
N LEU A 148 2.55 -24.12 -2.27
CA LEU A 148 2.96 -25.20 -1.37
C LEU A 148 3.01 -24.69 0.06
N LEU A 149 3.67 -23.55 0.29
CA LEU A 149 3.71 -22.91 1.60
C LEU A 149 2.30 -22.53 2.07
N ALA A 150 1.45 -22.02 1.19
CA ALA A 150 0.07 -21.70 1.55
C ALA A 150 -0.74 -22.91 2.02
N ARG A 151 -0.51 -24.09 1.43
CA ARG A 151 -1.10 -25.35 1.88
C ARG A 151 -0.53 -25.81 3.23
N GLU A 152 0.78 -25.67 3.46
CA GLU A 152 1.40 -25.97 4.75
C GLU A 152 0.85 -25.07 5.87
N LEU A 153 0.63 -23.79 5.57
CA LEU A 153 0.01 -22.81 6.47
C LEU A 153 -1.51 -22.93 6.57
N ARG A 154 -2.13 -23.84 5.81
CA ARG A 154 -3.59 -24.10 5.82
C ARG A 154 -4.42 -22.85 5.50
N ILE A 155 -3.93 -21.99 4.62
CA ILE A 155 -4.65 -20.78 4.17
C ILE A 155 -5.98 -21.19 3.52
N GLY A 156 -7.07 -20.54 3.93
CA GLY A 156 -8.42 -20.81 3.45
C GLY A 156 -9.05 -22.06 4.05
N ARG A 157 -8.44 -22.69 5.07
CA ARG A 157 -8.92 -23.92 5.70
C ARG A 157 -9.17 -23.75 7.20
N PRO A 158 -10.18 -22.94 7.60
CA PRO A 158 -10.50 -22.71 9.01
C PRO A 158 -11.07 -23.95 9.72
N ASP A 159 -11.33 -25.04 8.98
CA ASP A 159 -11.66 -26.36 9.53
C ASP A 159 -10.44 -27.15 10.02
N LEU A 160 -9.24 -26.80 9.55
CA LEU A 160 -8.00 -27.41 10.00
C LEU A 160 -7.38 -26.52 11.09
N GLU A 161 -6.83 -27.14 12.13
CA GLU A 161 -6.10 -26.39 13.17
C GLU A 161 -4.92 -25.64 12.54
N GLY A 162 -4.67 -24.38 12.89
CA GLY A 162 -3.57 -23.63 12.28
C GLY A 162 -3.31 -22.32 12.99
N ASP A 163 -2.05 -21.88 12.96
CA ASP A 163 -1.60 -20.66 13.66
C ASP A 163 -1.60 -19.42 12.76
N TYR A 164 -1.78 -19.60 11.45
CA TYR A 164 -1.74 -18.50 10.49
C TYR A 164 -3.11 -17.83 10.34
N ASP A 165 -3.22 -16.57 10.74
CA ASP A 165 -4.42 -15.75 10.52
C ASP A 165 -4.41 -15.18 9.09
N ASP A 166 -5.16 -15.84 8.20
CA ASP A 166 -5.35 -15.43 6.81
C ASP A 166 -6.40 -14.33 6.62
N GLY A 167 -6.97 -13.80 7.71
CA GLY A 167 -8.02 -12.78 7.67
C GLY A 167 -9.42 -13.33 7.33
N GLY A 168 -9.63 -14.64 7.40
CA GLY A 168 -10.91 -15.31 7.16
C GLY A 168 -11.12 -15.68 5.70
N LEU A 169 -10.08 -16.16 5.01
CA LEU A 169 -10.24 -16.70 3.67
C LEU A 169 -10.91 -18.08 3.70
N VAL A 170 -11.45 -18.50 2.57
CA VAL A 170 -11.89 -19.87 2.34
C VAL A 170 -11.39 -20.37 0.99
N ASP A 171 -10.70 -21.51 0.99
CA ASP A 171 -10.18 -22.14 -0.21
C ASP A 171 -11.26 -23.00 -0.88
N ILE A 172 -11.77 -22.51 -2.00
CA ILE A 172 -12.86 -23.16 -2.74
C ILE A 172 -12.41 -24.49 -3.35
N ALA A 173 -11.11 -24.66 -3.61
CA ALA A 173 -10.60 -25.89 -4.20
C ALA A 173 -10.63 -27.07 -3.22
N SER A 174 -10.45 -26.82 -1.91
CA SER A 174 -10.25 -27.90 -0.93
C SER A 174 -11.16 -27.86 0.30
N ALA A 175 -11.76 -26.72 0.66
CA ALA A 175 -12.62 -26.63 1.83
C ALA A 175 -13.93 -27.43 1.64
N PRO A 176 -14.50 -27.99 2.73
CA PRO A 176 -15.81 -28.63 2.67
C PRO A 176 -16.93 -27.60 2.50
N ASP A 177 -18.06 -28.05 1.95
CA ASP A 177 -19.27 -27.24 1.73
C ASP A 177 -19.77 -26.52 2.99
N THR A 178 -19.74 -27.18 4.15
CA THR A 178 -20.13 -26.60 5.45
C THR A 178 -19.28 -25.39 5.85
N VAL A 179 -17.99 -25.39 5.49
CA VAL A 179 -17.08 -24.27 5.76
C VAL A 179 -17.32 -23.15 4.77
N ILE A 180 -17.47 -23.49 3.48
CA ILE A 180 -17.79 -22.53 2.42
C ILE A 180 -19.10 -21.80 2.75
N ALA A 181 -20.15 -22.55 3.11
CA ALA A 181 -21.44 -22.03 3.52
C ALA A 181 -21.32 -21.03 4.67
N ARG A 182 -20.58 -21.40 5.73
CA ARG A 182 -20.43 -20.56 6.92
C ARG A 182 -19.63 -19.27 6.64
N ILE A 183 -18.53 -19.36 5.92
CA ILE A 183 -17.64 -18.20 5.69
C ILE A 183 -18.24 -17.24 4.67
N LEU A 184 -18.91 -17.76 3.64
CA LEU A 184 -19.51 -16.96 2.58
C LEU A 184 -20.97 -16.55 2.86
N ASP A 185 -21.51 -16.94 4.02
CA ASP A 185 -22.92 -16.73 4.41
C ASP A 185 -23.89 -17.24 3.33
N LEU A 186 -23.63 -18.46 2.85
CA LEU A 186 -24.42 -19.13 1.81
C LEU A 186 -25.25 -20.27 2.39
N PRO A 187 -26.45 -20.55 1.84
CA PRO A 187 -27.16 -21.80 2.08
C PRO A 187 -26.29 -23.01 1.72
N ILE A 188 -26.41 -24.09 2.50
CA ILE A 188 -25.57 -25.28 2.34
C ILE A 188 -25.71 -25.90 0.93
N GLU A 189 -26.89 -25.81 0.32
CA GLU A 189 -27.16 -26.32 -1.02
C GLU A 189 -26.36 -25.56 -2.08
N ARG A 190 -26.17 -24.25 -1.90
CA ARG A 190 -25.38 -23.41 -2.82
C ARG A 190 -23.89 -23.70 -2.65
N ALA A 191 -23.42 -23.89 -1.41
CA ALA A 191 -22.04 -24.29 -1.14
C ALA A 191 -21.73 -25.69 -1.71
N ALA A 192 -22.66 -26.64 -1.62
CA ALA A 192 -22.55 -27.95 -2.25
C ALA A 192 -22.45 -27.84 -3.78
N GLY A 193 -23.22 -26.92 -4.39
CA GLY A 193 -23.11 -26.60 -5.82
C GLY A 193 -21.73 -26.09 -6.22
N ILE A 194 -21.09 -25.26 -5.39
CA ILE A 194 -19.70 -24.81 -5.59
C ILE A 194 -18.73 -25.99 -5.55
N VAL A 195 -18.86 -26.88 -4.54
CA VAL A 195 -18.00 -28.07 -4.41
C VAL A 195 -18.14 -29.00 -5.62
N ALA A 196 -19.36 -29.15 -6.16
CA ALA A 196 -19.62 -29.99 -7.33
C ALA A 196 -18.90 -29.53 -8.60
N ILE A 197 -18.55 -28.24 -8.72
CA ILE A 197 -17.89 -27.69 -9.91
C ILE A 197 -16.42 -27.32 -9.70
N ARG A 198 -15.88 -27.51 -8.48
CA ARG A 198 -14.56 -26.96 -8.06
C ARG A 198 -13.38 -27.36 -8.96
N ASP A 199 -13.46 -28.52 -9.61
CA ASP A 199 -12.42 -29.00 -10.53
C ASP A 199 -12.42 -28.27 -11.88
N THR A 200 -13.55 -27.64 -12.24
CA THR A 200 -13.73 -26.86 -13.48
C THR A 200 -13.43 -25.37 -13.28
N VAL A 201 -13.48 -24.88 -12.04
CA VAL A 201 -13.33 -23.47 -11.69
C VAL A 201 -11.85 -23.08 -11.66
N ILE A 202 -11.38 -22.27 -12.60
CA ILE A 202 -9.99 -21.82 -12.62
C ILE A 202 -9.82 -20.56 -11.76
N THR A 203 -10.78 -19.65 -11.85
CA THR A 203 -10.80 -18.37 -11.13
C THR A 203 -12.05 -18.23 -10.26
N VAL A 204 -12.01 -17.33 -9.27
CA VAL A 204 -13.20 -17.03 -8.44
C VAL A 204 -14.37 -16.56 -9.29
N ASP A 205 -14.11 -15.84 -10.39
CA ASP A 205 -15.15 -15.30 -11.27
C ASP A 205 -15.86 -16.40 -12.07
N ASP A 206 -15.24 -17.56 -12.25
CA ASP A 206 -15.87 -18.72 -12.89
C ASP A 206 -17.04 -19.24 -12.04
N LEU A 207 -17.00 -19.06 -10.70
CA LEU A 207 -18.11 -19.41 -9.82
C LEU A 207 -19.39 -18.68 -10.22
N PHE A 208 -19.29 -17.39 -10.53
CA PHE A 208 -20.44 -16.56 -10.91
C PHE A 208 -21.02 -16.91 -12.28
N THR A 209 -20.22 -17.55 -13.13
CA THR A 209 -20.63 -17.97 -14.48
C THR A 209 -21.19 -19.39 -14.48
N LEU A 210 -20.62 -20.28 -13.66
CA LEU A 210 -20.92 -21.70 -13.65
C LEU A 210 -21.98 -22.09 -12.60
N THR A 211 -22.35 -21.18 -11.71
CA THR A 211 -23.38 -21.41 -10.69
C THR A 211 -24.43 -20.30 -10.67
N ASP A 212 -25.61 -20.65 -10.18
CA ASP A 212 -26.71 -19.71 -9.96
C ASP A 212 -26.59 -19.03 -8.59
N LEU A 213 -25.49 -18.28 -8.36
CA LEU A 213 -25.27 -17.55 -7.11
C LEU A 213 -25.92 -16.16 -7.17
N PRO A 214 -26.71 -15.74 -6.15
CA PRO A 214 -27.32 -14.42 -6.12
C PRO A 214 -26.26 -13.31 -6.19
N VAL A 215 -26.50 -12.29 -7.01
CA VAL A 215 -25.57 -11.15 -7.20
C VAL A 215 -25.21 -10.46 -5.88
N SER A 216 -26.13 -10.44 -4.91
CA SER A 216 -25.89 -9.87 -3.57
C SER A 216 -24.76 -10.55 -2.79
N THR A 217 -24.38 -11.78 -3.16
CA THR A 217 -23.33 -12.55 -2.48
C THR A 217 -21.96 -12.39 -3.14
N TRP A 218 -21.89 -11.83 -4.35
CA TRP A 218 -20.67 -11.82 -5.16
C TRP A 218 -19.52 -11.04 -4.52
N ASP A 219 -19.82 -9.90 -3.88
CA ASP A 219 -18.80 -9.10 -3.21
C ASP A 219 -18.18 -9.84 -2.01
N GLY A 220 -19.01 -10.53 -1.23
CA GLY A 220 -18.56 -11.37 -0.11
C GLY A 220 -17.69 -12.53 -0.60
N ILE A 221 -18.12 -13.19 -1.68
CA ILE A 221 -17.35 -14.25 -2.32
C ILE A 221 -16.01 -13.72 -2.84
N ARG A 222 -15.96 -12.58 -3.53
CA ARG A 222 -14.70 -11.97 -3.98
C ARG A 222 -13.79 -11.60 -2.81
N ASP A 223 -14.35 -11.11 -1.70
CA ASP A 223 -13.56 -10.68 -0.54
C ASP A 223 -13.01 -11.86 0.27
N HIS A 224 -13.66 -13.03 0.27
CA HIS A 224 -13.29 -14.17 1.12
C HIS A 224 -12.78 -15.41 0.37
N ALA A 225 -13.18 -15.65 -0.88
CA ALA A 225 -12.75 -16.82 -1.64
C ALA A 225 -11.28 -16.71 -2.08
N VAL A 226 -10.61 -17.86 -2.08
CA VAL A 226 -9.31 -18.10 -2.71
C VAL A 226 -9.33 -19.49 -3.36
N ILE A 227 -8.46 -19.72 -4.33
CA ILE A 227 -8.29 -21.02 -4.99
C ILE A 227 -6.80 -21.37 -4.92
N ILE A 228 -6.47 -22.43 -4.19
CA ILE A 228 -5.08 -22.88 -3.99
C ILE A 228 -4.95 -24.30 -4.56
N ARG A 229 -3.95 -24.54 -5.42
CA ARG A 229 -3.69 -25.84 -6.06
C ARG A 229 -2.26 -26.28 -5.85
#